data_AF-A0A8S3H0P2-F1
#
_entry.id   AF-A0A8S3H0P2-F1
#
_cell.length_a   1.000
_cell.length_b   1.000
_cell.length_c   1.000
_cell.angle_alpha   90.00
_cell.angle_beta   90.00
_cell.angle_gamma   90.00
#
_symmetry.space_group_name_H-M   'P 1'
#
loop_
_entity.id
_entity.type
_entity.pdbx_description
1 polymer ?
#
loop_
_entity_poly.entity_id
_entity_poly.type
_entity_poly.pdbx_seq_one_letter_code
_entity_poly.pdbx_strand_id
1 'polypeptide(L)'
;MSMEQSLLINIVDQIVLLNENFSANDLNAIRTFKSALSSSSNSSINNLLQNLPVSVQRQVNEYLNEILGQLVLCTGVNAKSQLPTTISHTIKRTLANRKEITMKNAHFVKQVNAINELYAKLNTQIHNVCIEQLKMAKANDLNTIQIDTLREQYQLLLKQIQLRRCEFIRDIYTMENIQALQNMK
;
A
#
# COMPACT_ATOMS: atom_id res chain seq x y z
N MET A 1 -26.08 24.00 8.40
CA MET A 1 -25.07 22.92 8.42
C MET A 1 -23.88 23.42 9.22
N SER A 2 -23.44 22.68 10.23
CA SER A 2 -22.28 23.09 11.03
C SER A 2 -20.97 22.95 10.25
N MET A 3 -19.92 23.64 10.69
CA MET A 3 -18.59 23.55 10.09
C MET A 3 -18.03 22.11 10.18
N GLU A 4 -18.30 21.41 11.30
CA GLU A 4 -17.90 20.02 11.52
C GLU A 4 -18.58 19.06 10.54
N GLN A 5 -19.89 19.23 10.30
CA GLN A 5 -20.64 18.45 9.32
C GLN A 5 -20.10 18.64 7.90
N SER A 6 -19.82 19.90 7.54
CA SER A 6 -19.24 20.23 6.23
C SER A 6 -17.86 19.60 6.04
N LEU A 7 -17.07 19.54 7.12
CA LEU A 7 -15.75 18.92 7.11
C LEU A 7 -15.84 17.41 6.90
N LEU A 8 -16.70 16.74 7.68
CA LEU A 8 -16.91 15.30 7.60
C LEU A 8 -17.43 14.87 6.23
N ILE A 9 -18.38 15.62 5.65
CA ILE A 9 -18.88 15.34 4.31
C ILE A 9 -17.74 15.41 3.27
N ASN A 10 -16.87 16.42 3.39
CA ASN A 10 -15.73 16.58 2.47
C ASN A 10 -14.70 15.44 2.63
N ILE A 11 -14.42 15.03 3.87
CA ILE A 11 -13.54 13.88 4.17
C ILE A 11 -14.10 12.59 3.56
N VAL A 12 -15.40 12.34 3.74
CA VAL A 12 -16.08 11.15 3.22
C VAL A 12 -16.06 11.11 1.70
N ASP A 13 -16.34 12.23 1.03
CA ASP A 13 -16.29 12.32 -0.43
C ASP A 13 -14.89 11.99 -0.98
N GLN A 14 -13.86 12.42 -0.27
CA GLN A 14 -12.48 12.17 -0.66
C GLN A 14 -12.05 10.72 -0.38
N ILE A 15 -12.54 10.10 0.71
CA ILE A 15 -12.33 8.67 0.96
C ILE A 15 -12.86 7.83 -0.20
N VAL A 16 -14.05 8.16 -0.72
CA VAL A 16 -14.64 7.50 -1.90
C VAL A 16 -13.76 7.66 -3.13
N LEU A 17 -13.21 8.86 -3.37
CA LEU A 17 -12.35 9.13 -4.51
C LEU A 17 -10.96 8.47 -4.41
N LEU A 18 -10.49 8.20 -3.19
CA LEU A 18 -9.16 7.62 -2.94
C LEU A 18 -9.17 6.09 -2.88
N ASN A 19 -10.32 5.47 -2.65
CA ASN A 19 -10.45 4.02 -2.60
C ASN A 19 -11.25 3.50 -3.80
N GLU A 20 -10.53 3.18 -4.87
CA GLU A 20 -11.08 2.55 -6.08
C GLU A 20 -11.59 1.12 -5.83
N ASN A 21 -11.25 0.52 -4.68
CA ASN A 21 -11.58 -0.87 -4.33
C ASN A 21 -12.78 -1.01 -3.39
N PHE A 22 -13.57 0.04 -3.17
CA PHE A 22 -14.79 -0.12 -2.38
C PHE A 22 -15.77 -1.07 -3.06
N SER A 23 -16.32 -2.00 -2.27
CA SER A 23 -17.42 -2.83 -2.76
C SER A 23 -18.66 -1.96 -3.00
N ALA A 24 -19.61 -2.46 -3.79
CA ALA A 24 -20.89 -1.79 -3.98
C ALA A 24 -21.61 -1.54 -2.64
N ASN A 25 -21.42 -2.43 -1.66
CA ASN A 25 -21.98 -2.31 -0.31
C ASN A 25 -21.29 -1.19 0.49
N ASP A 26 -19.97 -1.07 0.40
CA ASP A 26 -19.22 0.03 1.04
C ASP A 26 -19.63 1.38 0.46
N LEU A 27 -19.71 1.49 -0.86
CA LEU A 27 -20.16 2.72 -1.54
C LEU A 27 -21.60 3.09 -1.15
N ASN A 28 -22.48 2.10 -1.00
CA ASN A 28 -23.86 2.35 -0.59
C ASN A 28 -23.96 2.78 0.88
N ALA A 29 -23.17 2.16 1.77
CA ALA A 29 -23.07 2.57 3.17
C ALA A 29 -22.53 4.00 3.30
N ILE A 30 -21.51 4.36 2.51
CA ILE A 30 -20.96 5.71 2.46
C ILE A 30 -22.00 6.72 1.96
N ARG A 31 -22.76 6.38 0.91
CA ARG A 31 -23.85 7.23 0.39
C ARG A 31 -24.93 7.48 1.44
N THR A 32 -25.35 6.43 2.15
CA THR A 32 -26.33 6.51 3.24
C THR A 32 -25.80 7.38 4.38
N PHE A 33 -24.54 7.18 4.78
CA PHE A 33 -23.87 8.00 5.80
C PHE A 33 -23.79 9.48 5.42
N LYS A 34 -23.45 9.79 4.16
CA LYS A 34 -23.44 11.17 3.64
C LYS A 34 -24.83 11.82 3.67
N SER A 35 -25.87 11.05 3.31
CA SER A 35 -27.25 11.54 3.36
C SER A 35 -27.69 11.84 4.80
N ALA A 36 -27.28 11.00 5.77
CA ALA A 36 -27.57 11.16 7.18
C ALA A 36 -26.81 12.35 7.79
N LEU A 37 -25.54 12.57 7.42
CA LEU A 37 -24.76 13.76 7.80
C LEU A 37 -25.39 15.06 7.28
N SER A 38 -25.97 15.02 6.09
CA SER A 38 -26.59 16.19 5.44
C SER A 38 -27.98 16.52 6.01
N SER A 39 -28.67 15.53 6.56
CA SER A 39 -30.03 15.65 7.12
C SER A 39 -30.07 15.74 8.66
N SER A 40 -28.96 15.41 9.34
CA SER A 40 -28.87 15.46 10.79
C SER A 40 -28.74 16.89 11.31
N SER A 41 -29.78 17.39 11.97
CA SER A 41 -29.71 18.61 12.78
C SER A 41 -29.19 18.36 14.21
N ASN A 42 -29.12 17.11 14.70
CA ASN A 42 -28.75 16.80 16.11
C ASN A 42 -28.30 15.35 16.44
N SER A 43 -28.08 14.46 15.46
CA SER A 43 -27.55 13.12 15.78
C SER A 43 -26.03 13.16 15.97
N SER A 44 -25.54 12.55 17.07
CA SER A 44 -24.11 12.44 17.35
C SER A 44 -23.41 11.74 16.19
N ILE A 45 -22.40 12.40 15.61
CA ILE A 45 -21.56 11.88 14.52
C ILE A 45 -21.05 10.47 14.85
N ASN A 46 -20.80 10.17 16.13
CA ASN A 46 -20.39 8.85 16.60
C ASN A 46 -21.43 7.76 16.35
N ASN A 47 -22.72 8.06 16.49
CA ASN A 47 -23.79 7.08 16.21
C ASN A 47 -23.91 6.81 14.71
N LEU A 48 -23.64 7.81 13.87
CA LEU A 48 -23.62 7.64 12.42
C LEU A 48 -22.42 6.80 11.97
N LEU A 49 -21.25 6.97 12.60
CA LEU A 49 -20.03 6.21 12.29
C LEU A 49 -20.16 4.72 12.65
N GLN A 50 -20.94 4.37 13.69
CA GLN A 50 -21.17 2.98 14.09
C GLN A 50 -22.03 2.19 13.10
N ASN A 51 -22.76 2.87 12.21
CA ASN A 51 -23.59 2.22 11.19
C ASN A 51 -22.81 1.89 9.90
N LEU A 52 -21.52 2.26 9.83
CA LEU A 52 -20.65 1.92 8.70
C LEU A 52 -20.07 0.50 8.87
N PRO A 53 -19.83 -0.23 7.76
CA PRO A 53 -19.02 -1.43 7.79
C PRO A 53 -17.67 -1.18 8.48
N VAL A 54 -17.18 -2.14 9.26
CA VAL A 54 -15.96 -2.01 10.06
C VAL A 54 -14.74 -1.59 9.22
N SER A 55 -14.64 -2.08 7.98
CA SER A 55 -13.60 -1.70 7.01
C SER A 55 -13.62 -0.20 6.68
N VAL A 56 -14.81 0.34 6.42
CA VAL A 56 -15.03 1.76 6.10
C VAL A 56 -14.82 2.62 7.34
N GLN A 57 -15.35 2.19 8.49
CA GLN A 57 -15.17 2.88 9.76
C GLN A 57 -13.69 3.04 10.13
N ARG A 58 -12.89 1.97 9.95
CA ARG A 58 -11.45 2.01 10.22
C ARG A 58 -10.74 3.05 9.35
N GLN A 59 -11.03 3.05 8.05
CA GLN A 59 -10.43 4.02 7.13
C GLN A 59 -10.85 5.46 7.46
N VAL A 60 -12.14 5.71 7.70
CA VAL A 60 -12.63 7.03 8.11
C VAL A 60 -11.91 7.52 9.36
N ASN A 61 -11.73 6.65 10.36
CA ASN A 61 -11.01 6.97 11.58
C ASN A 61 -9.51 7.24 11.35
N GLU A 62 -8.84 6.46 10.49
CA GLU A 62 -7.43 6.69 10.12
C GLU A 62 -7.25 8.08 9.47
N TYR A 63 -8.09 8.44 8.50
CA TYR A 63 -8.05 9.74 7.84
C TYR A 63 -8.38 10.89 8.81
N LEU A 64 -9.39 10.71 9.67
CA LEU A 64 -9.74 11.71 10.69
C LEU A 64 -8.59 11.93 11.66
N ASN A 65 -7.95 10.87 12.15
CA ASN A 65 -6.82 10.98 13.08
C ASN A 65 -5.59 11.65 12.43
N GLU A 66 -5.31 11.35 11.16
CA GLU A 66 -4.22 11.98 10.40
C GLU A 66 -4.47 13.49 10.18
N ILE A 67 -5.71 13.84 9.83
CA ILE A 67 -6.13 15.24 9.69
C ILE A 67 -6.04 15.95 11.05
N LEU A 68 -6.58 15.36 12.12
CA LEU A 68 -6.52 15.93 13.47
C LEU A 68 -5.07 16.13 13.93
N GLY A 69 -4.18 15.17 13.69
CA GLY A 69 -2.76 15.30 13.98
C GLY A 69 -2.11 16.47 13.25
N GLN A 70 -2.39 16.63 11.95
CA GLN A 70 -1.90 17.77 11.16
C GLN A 70 -2.50 19.11 11.63
N LEU A 71 -3.77 19.12 12.06
CA LEU A 71 -4.43 20.32 12.57
C LEU A 71 -3.88 20.78 13.92
N VAL A 72 -3.57 19.85 14.83
CA VAL A 72 -2.90 20.17 16.10
C VAL A 72 -1.55 20.85 15.86
N LEU A 73 -0.83 20.46 14.80
CA LEU A 73 0.41 21.15 14.39
C LEU A 73 0.16 22.57 13.83
N CYS A 74 -1.03 22.83 13.27
CA CYS A 74 -1.40 24.13 12.72
C CYS A 74 -1.95 25.14 13.75
N THR A 75 -2.30 24.73 14.98
CA THR A 75 -3.00 25.59 15.96
C THR A 75 -2.13 26.66 16.66
N GLY A 76 -0.94 26.98 16.13
CA GLY A 76 -0.02 27.94 16.74
C GLY A 76 -0.39 29.43 16.60
N VAL A 77 -1.07 29.89 15.54
CA VAL A 77 -1.28 31.35 15.33
C VAL A 77 -2.56 31.62 14.52
N ASN A 78 -3.46 32.48 15.02
CA ASN A 78 -4.62 33.08 14.32
C ASN A 78 -5.83 32.19 13.92
N ALA A 79 -6.22 31.27 14.79
CA ALA A 79 -7.18 30.18 14.53
C ALA A 79 -8.70 30.50 14.46
N LYS A 80 -9.19 31.73 14.24
CA LYS A 80 -10.66 31.98 14.12
C LYS A 80 -11.16 32.37 12.74
N SER A 81 -10.41 33.17 11.97
CA SER A 81 -10.83 33.58 10.62
C SER A 81 -10.17 32.76 9.50
N GLN A 82 -8.98 32.19 9.76
CA GLN A 82 -8.21 31.41 8.78
C GLN A 82 -8.31 29.88 8.99
N LEU A 83 -8.95 29.45 10.08
CA LEU A 83 -9.08 28.04 10.44
C LEU A 83 -9.80 27.21 9.36
N PRO A 84 -10.92 27.67 8.74
CA PRO A 84 -11.56 26.90 7.68
C PRO A 84 -10.67 26.71 6.44
N THR A 85 -9.95 27.76 6.04
CA THR A 85 -9.04 27.73 4.89
C THR A 85 -7.80 26.88 5.16
N THR A 86 -7.21 26.98 6.35
CA THR A 86 -6.06 26.17 6.77
C THR A 86 -6.44 24.70 6.87
N ILE A 87 -7.59 24.40 7.51
CA ILE A 87 -8.10 23.02 7.57
C ILE A 87 -8.34 22.47 6.16
N SER A 88 -9.00 23.24 5.29
CA SER A 88 -9.26 22.82 3.90
C SER A 88 -7.97 22.54 3.12
N HIS A 89 -6.95 23.39 3.26
CA HIS A 89 -5.65 23.17 2.63
C HIS A 89 -4.93 21.93 3.18
N THR A 90 -4.90 21.76 4.50
CA THR A 90 -4.30 20.59 5.16
C THR A 90 -4.98 19.31 4.71
N ILE A 91 -6.31 19.27 4.71
CA ILE A 91 -7.09 18.14 4.22
C ILE A 91 -6.73 17.82 2.77
N LYS A 92 -6.79 18.81 1.86
CA LYS A 92 -6.45 18.61 0.44
C LYS A 92 -5.03 18.07 0.27
N ARG A 93 -4.06 18.59 1.03
CA ARG A 93 -2.66 18.16 0.95
C ARG A 93 -2.47 16.74 1.45
N THR A 94 -3.00 16.41 2.63
CA THR A 94 -2.94 15.06 3.21
C THR A 94 -3.57 14.03 2.27
N LEU A 95 -4.71 14.37 1.67
CA LEU A 95 -5.41 13.50 0.73
C LEU A 95 -4.64 13.31 -0.59
N ALA A 96 -4.09 14.38 -1.17
CA ALA A 96 -3.26 14.30 -2.37
C ALA A 96 -2.02 13.43 -2.13
N ASN A 97 -1.35 13.61 -0.99
CA ASN A 97 -0.21 12.78 -0.59
C ASN A 97 -0.61 11.30 -0.45
N ARG A 98 -1.75 11.01 0.19
CA ARG A 98 -2.29 9.65 0.29
C ARG A 98 -2.55 9.03 -1.09
N LYS A 99 -3.15 9.77 -2.03
CA LYS A 99 -3.38 9.29 -3.40
C LYS A 99 -2.08 8.88 -4.06
N GLU A 100 -1.07 9.75 -3.97
CA GLU A 100 0.24 9.51 -4.53
C GLU A 100 0.90 8.26 -3.91
N ILE A 101 0.86 8.12 -2.59
CA ILE A 101 1.37 6.95 -1.86
C ILE A 101 0.65 5.68 -2.34
N THR A 102 -0.68 5.70 -2.44
CA THR A 102 -1.46 4.54 -2.90
C THR A 102 -1.10 4.16 -4.34
N MET A 103 -0.97 5.13 -5.24
CA MET A 103 -0.56 4.88 -6.64
C MET A 103 0.85 4.28 -6.70
N LYS A 104 1.80 4.83 -5.95
CA LYS A 104 3.17 4.30 -5.88
C LYS A 104 3.20 2.89 -5.32
N ASN A 105 2.48 2.62 -4.23
CA ASN A 105 2.35 1.27 -3.67
C ASN A 105 1.75 0.28 -4.67
N ALA A 106 0.70 0.67 -5.42
CA ALA A 106 0.11 -0.19 -6.44
C ALA A 106 1.10 -0.50 -7.57
N HIS A 107 1.89 0.49 -8.00
CA HIS A 107 2.95 0.30 -8.98
C HIS A 107 4.05 -0.64 -8.46
N PHE A 108 4.51 -0.43 -7.22
CA PHE A 108 5.50 -1.27 -6.56
C PHE A 108 5.04 -2.74 -6.47
N VAL A 109 3.79 -2.98 -6.05
CA VAL A 109 3.21 -4.34 -5.99
C VAL A 109 3.25 -5.01 -7.36
N LYS A 110 2.92 -4.28 -8.44
CA LYS A 110 3.02 -4.82 -9.81
C LYS A 110 4.46 -5.19 -10.18
N GLN A 111 5.43 -4.35 -9.84
CA GLN A 111 6.85 -4.63 -10.09
C GLN A 111 7.33 -5.87 -9.33
N VAL A 112 7.00 -5.99 -8.04
CA VAL A 112 7.35 -7.16 -7.23
C VAL A 112 6.73 -8.43 -7.79
N ASN A 113 5.47 -8.39 -8.24
CA ASN A 113 4.82 -9.54 -8.85
C ASN A 113 5.51 -9.96 -10.15
N ALA A 114 5.85 -9.01 -11.03
CA ALA A 114 6.59 -9.30 -12.25
C ALA A 114 7.98 -9.92 -11.96
N ILE A 115 8.68 -9.42 -10.95
CA ILE A 115 9.96 -9.98 -10.48
C ILE A 115 9.75 -11.42 -9.99
N ASN A 116 8.73 -11.66 -9.17
CA ASN A 116 8.43 -12.99 -8.66
C ASN A 116 8.16 -14.00 -9.79
N GLU A 117 7.44 -13.60 -10.83
CA GLU A 117 7.22 -14.44 -12.02
C GLU A 117 8.51 -14.75 -12.77
N LEU A 118 9.39 -13.76 -12.96
CA LEU A 118 10.68 -13.96 -13.62
C LEU A 118 11.57 -14.94 -12.84
N TYR A 119 11.64 -14.78 -11.51
CA TYR A 119 12.40 -15.70 -10.66
C TYR A 119 11.80 -17.10 -10.62
N ALA A 120 10.47 -17.24 -10.70
CA ALA A 120 9.83 -18.55 -10.82
C ALA A 120 10.25 -19.26 -12.12
N LYS A 121 10.20 -18.55 -13.26
CA LYS A 121 10.64 -19.07 -14.56
C LYS A 121 12.12 -19.46 -14.56
N LEU A 122 12.98 -18.60 -13.99
CA LEU A 122 14.41 -18.87 -13.87
C LEU A 122 14.67 -20.13 -13.02
N ASN A 123 13.99 -20.27 -11.88
CA ASN A 123 14.13 -21.46 -11.03
C ASN A 123 13.77 -22.75 -11.78
N THR A 124 12.68 -22.75 -12.57
CA THR A 124 12.31 -23.90 -13.41
C THR A 124 13.39 -24.23 -14.43
N GLN A 125 13.95 -23.21 -15.11
CA GLN A 125 15.02 -23.43 -16.09
C GLN A 125 16.27 -24.03 -15.47
N ILE A 126 16.71 -23.50 -14.32
CA ILE A 126 17.91 -24.01 -13.63
C ILE A 126 17.66 -25.43 -13.11
N HIS A 127 16.46 -25.71 -12.60
CA HIS A 127 16.09 -27.07 -12.19
C HIS A 127 16.18 -28.06 -13.35
N ASN A 128 15.65 -27.70 -14.54
CA ASN A 128 15.73 -28.53 -15.73
C ASN A 128 17.19 -28.77 -16.17
N VAL A 129 18.03 -27.73 -16.15
CA VAL A 129 19.47 -27.87 -16.46
C VAL A 129 20.15 -28.83 -15.49
N CYS A 130 19.86 -28.73 -14.19
CA CYS A 130 20.41 -29.63 -13.17
C CYS A 130 20.00 -31.09 -13.41
N ILE A 131 18.72 -31.33 -13.76
CA ILE A 131 18.24 -32.67 -14.11
C ILE A 131 19.00 -33.24 -15.31
N GLU A 132 19.16 -32.46 -16.39
CA GLU A 132 19.89 -32.92 -17.58
C GLU A 132 21.37 -33.21 -17.29
N GLN A 133 22.02 -32.36 -16.48
CA GLN A 133 23.39 -32.60 -16.04
C GLN A 133 23.51 -33.88 -15.20
N LEU A 134 22.55 -34.16 -14.32
CA LEU A 134 22.52 -35.40 -13.54
C LEU A 134 22.29 -36.64 -14.43
N LYS A 135 21.48 -36.52 -15.48
CA LYS A 135 21.29 -37.60 -16.47
C LYS A 135 22.59 -37.89 -17.23
N MET A 136 23.28 -36.85 -17.70
CA MET A 136 24.59 -36.98 -18.35
C MET A 136 25.63 -37.58 -17.40
N ALA A 137 25.65 -37.14 -16.14
CA ALA A 137 26.53 -37.67 -15.11
C ALA A 137 26.33 -39.18 -14.89
N LYS A 138 25.07 -39.61 -14.82
CA LYS A 138 24.71 -41.02 -14.68
C LYS A 138 25.07 -41.83 -15.94
N ALA A 139 24.93 -41.25 -17.13
CA ALA A 139 25.29 -41.91 -18.39
C ALA A 139 26.82 -42.09 -18.55
N ASN A 140 27.61 -41.28 -17.86
CA ASN A 140 29.08 -41.29 -17.90
C ASN A 140 29.72 -42.08 -16.73
N ASP A 141 28.95 -42.85 -15.96
CA ASP A 141 29.40 -43.59 -14.77
C ASP A 141 30.23 -42.74 -13.78
N LEU A 142 29.88 -41.45 -13.63
CA LEU A 142 30.52 -40.58 -12.64
C LEU A 142 30.32 -41.15 -11.23
N ASN A 143 31.36 -41.08 -10.40
CA ASN A 143 31.30 -41.63 -9.05
C ASN A 143 30.39 -40.77 -8.14
N THR A 144 29.95 -41.35 -7.02
CA THR A 144 29.01 -40.72 -6.08
C THR A 144 29.47 -39.33 -5.60
N ILE A 145 30.79 -39.13 -5.44
CA ILE A 145 31.38 -37.85 -4.99
C ILE A 145 31.16 -36.74 -6.02
N GLN A 146 31.29 -37.06 -7.31
CA GLN A 146 31.06 -36.11 -8.40
C GLN A 146 29.58 -35.71 -8.49
N ILE A 147 28.66 -36.67 -8.27
CA ILE A 147 27.22 -36.42 -8.24
C ILE A 147 26.84 -35.53 -7.05
N ASP A 148 27.41 -35.79 -5.87
CA ASP A 148 27.13 -34.99 -4.67
C ASP A 148 27.69 -33.56 -4.79
N THR A 149 28.87 -33.40 -5.39
CA THR A 149 29.43 -32.07 -5.71
C THR A 149 28.49 -31.26 -6.60
N LEU A 150 27.89 -31.91 -7.60
CA LEU A 150 26.97 -31.26 -8.55
C LEU A 150 25.66 -30.83 -7.86
N ARG A 151 25.15 -31.65 -6.93
CA ARG A 151 24.00 -31.30 -6.08
C ARG A 151 24.31 -30.12 -5.16
N GLU A 152 25.49 -30.11 -4.53
CA GLU A 152 25.90 -29.01 -3.65
C GLU A 152 26.03 -27.69 -4.41
N GLN A 153 26.64 -27.71 -5.60
CA GLN A 153 26.73 -26.54 -6.48
C GLN A 153 25.35 -26.00 -6.87
N TYR A 154 24.40 -26.90 -7.20
CA TYR A 154 23.01 -26.52 -7.49
C TYR A 154 22.33 -25.86 -6.28
N GLN A 155 22.48 -26.43 -5.07
CA GLN A 155 21.91 -25.86 -3.85
C GLN A 155 22.52 -24.49 -3.52
N LEU A 156 23.83 -24.31 -3.73
CA LEU A 156 24.50 -23.04 -3.54
C LEU A 156 23.96 -21.97 -4.51
N LEU A 157 23.78 -22.34 -5.78
CA LEU A 157 23.23 -21.45 -6.80
C LEU A 157 21.81 -21.00 -6.46
N LEU A 158 20.94 -21.92 -6.00
CA LEU A 158 19.59 -21.58 -5.55
C LEU A 158 19.60 -20.55 -4.40
N LYS A 159 20.49 -20.73 -3.41
CA LYS A 159 20.65 -19.78 -2.30
C LYS A 159 21.11 -18.41 -2.79
N GLN A 160 22.06 -18.35 -3.71
CA GLN A 160 22.56 -17.08 -4.27
C GLN A 160 21.47 -16.34 -5.05
N ILE A 161 20.66 -17.06 -5.83
CA ILE A 161 19.53 -16.48 -6.58
C ILE A 161 18.49 -15.90 -5.63
N GLN A 162 18.16 -16.63 -4.57
CA GLN A 162 17.22 -16.15 -3.56
C GLN A 162 17.73 -14.91 -2.83
N LEU A 163 19.02 -14.88 -2.48
CA LEU A 163 19.65 -13.69 -1.89
C LEU A 163 19.58 -12.49 -2.84
N ARG A 164 19.97 -12.67 -4.11
CA ARG A 164 19.90 -11.61 -5.14
C ARG A 164 18.47 -11.08 -5.33
N ARG A 165 17.46 -11.96 -5.29
CA ARG A 165 16.05 -11.54 -5.35
C ARG A 165 15.70 -10.60 -4.19
N CYS A 166 16.08 -10.99 -2.97
CA CYS A 166 15.80 -10.19 -1.77
C CYS A 166 16.53 -8.84 -1.81
N GLU A 167 17.79 -8.82 -2.25
CA GLU A 167 18.56 -7.58 -2.44
C GLU A 167 17.87 -6.66 -3.46
N PHE A 168 17.48 -7.20 -4.62
CA PHE A 168 16.83 -6.41 -5.66
C PHE A 168 15.48 -5.82 -5.21
N ILE A 169 14.63 -6.60 -4.52
CA ILE A 169 13.36 -6.09 -3.97
C ILE A 169 13.62 -5.00 -2.92
N ARG A 170 14.62 -5.18 -2.06
CA ARG A 170 15.01 -4.18 -1.05
C ARG A 170 15.50 -2.89 -1.72
N ASP A 171 16.29 -3.01 -2.80
CA ASP A 171 16.85 -1.86 -3.50
C ASP A 171 15.76 -1.04 -4.21
N ILE A 172 14.71 -1.68 -4.72
CA ILE A 172 13.51 -0.97 -5.22
C ILE A 172 12.83 -0.19 -4.08
N TYR A 173 12.64 -0.84 -2.92
CA TYR A 173 12.07 -0.18 -1.73
C TYR A 173 12.88 1.04 -1.27
N THR A 174 14.21 0.97 -1.30
CA THR A 174 15.06 2.09 -0.87
C THR A 174 15.18 3.19 -1.92
N MET A 175 15.22 2.86 -3.22
CA MET A 175 15.24 3.87 -4.29
C MET A 175 13.95 4.70 -4.34
N GLU A 176 12.77 4.07 -4.19
CA GLU A 176 11.51 4.82 -4.12
C GLU A 176 11.45 5.75 -2.90
N ASN A 177 11.99 5.33 -1.75
CA ASN A 177 12.10 6.16 -0.55
C ASN A 177 13.08 7.34 -0.73
N ILE A 178 14.20 7.15 -1.43
CA ILE A 178 15.17 8.23 -1.72
C ILE A 178 14.57 9.25 -2.69
N GLN A 179 13.86 8.82 -3.72
CA GLN A 179 13.14 9.72 -4.64
C GLN A 179 12.03 10.50 -3.91
N ALA A 180 11.32 9.87 -2.98
CA ALA A 180 10.33 10.57 -2.15
C ALA A 180 10.96 11.66 -1.28
N LEU A 181 12.15 11.41 -0.70
CA LEU A 181 12.90 12.39 0.10
C LEU A 181 13.49 13.53 -0.75
N GLN A 182 13.88 13.27 -1.99
CA GLN A 182 14.41 14.29 -2.91
C GLN A 182 13.31 15.24 -3.42
N ASN A 183 12.08 14.75 -3.60
CA ASN A 183 10.93 15.55 -4.03
C ASN A 183 10.27 16.36 -2.90
N MET A 184 10.72 16.19 -1.66
CA MET A 184 10.26 16.97 -0.49
C MET A 184 11.15 18.20 -0.18
N LYS A 185 12.18 18.46 -0.99
CA LYS A 185 12.98 19.70 -0.96
C LYS A 185 12.48 20.70 -1.98
#